data_AF-A0AAE5BUK2-F1
#
_entry.id   AF-A0AAE5BUK2-F1
#
_cell.length_a   1.000
_cell.length_b   1.000
_cell.length_c   1.000
_cell.angle_alpha   90.00
_cell.angle_beta   90.00
_cell.angle_gamma   90.00
#
_symmetry.space_group_name_H-M   'P 1'
#
loop_
_entity.id
_entity.type
_entity.pdbx_description
1 polymer ?
#
loop_
_entity_poly.entity_id
_entity_poly.type
_entity_poly.pdbx_seq_one_letter_code
_entity_poly.pdbx_strand_id
1 'polypeptide(L)'
;MRASVAFKVLMIVSALALSACRNPGGGDGFGADGAYGANGANGANGIGQDGIASGALGDPSNPASIAYFNQTVGDRVLFVVDQSTLTEEAKGILNGQAQWLAANPDYAIIVEGHADEQGTRDYNMSLGGRRADSVKNYLISKGVSGARIQTVTYGKERPIAICSDESCYSQNRRAVTVLSMGSGA
;
A
#
# COMPACT_ATOMS: atom_id res chain seq x y z
N MET A 1 -26.97 63.25 -38.49
CA MET A 1 -26.95 61.96 -39.21
C MET A 1 -27.34 60.86 -38.23
N ARG A 2 -28.44 60.15 -38.50
CA ARG A 2 -28.87 58.93 -37.82
C ARG A 2 -28.41 57.73 -38.65
N ALA A 3 -27.94 56.66 -38.02
CA ALA A 3 -28.13 55.29 -38.53
C ALA A 3 -27.87 54.27 -37.40
N SER A 4 -28.91 53.50 -37.11
CA SER A 4 -28.93 52.29 -36.27
C SER A 4 -28.47 51.08 -37.07
N VAL A 5 -27.79 50.10 -36.45
CA VAL A 5 -27.97 48.67 -36.77
C VAL A 5 -27.66 47.84 -35.52
N ALA A 6 -28.62 47.00 -35.12
CA ALA A 6 -28.47 45.91 -34.17
C ALA A 6 -28.34 44.58 -34.95
N PHE A 7 -27.56 43.60 -34.49
CA PHE A 7 -28.00 42.19 -34.51
C PHE A 7 -27.07 41.24 -33.71
N LYS A 8 -27.73 40.26 -33.12
CA LYS A 8 -27.31 39.18 -32.21
C LYS A 8 -26.37 38.14 -32.85
N VAL A 9 -25.45 37.55 -32.08
CA VAL A 9 -24.99 36.13 -32.16
C VAL A 9 -24.42 35.75 -30.78
N LEU A 10 -25.17 35.11 -29.89
CA LEU A 10 -25.39 33.65 -29.67
C LEU A 10 -24.15 32.89 -29.14
N MET A 11 -24.16 32.66 -27.82
CA MET A 11 -23.28 31.76 -27.06
C MET A 11 -23.47 30.30 -27.50
N ILE A 12 -22.38 29.60 -27.82
CA ILE A 12 -22.36 28.16 -28.08
C ILE A 12 -21.87 27.44 -26.83
N VAL A 13 -22.79 26.71 -26.18
CA VAL A 13 -22.52 25.75 -25.12
C VAL A 13 -22.16 24.42 -25.77
N SER A 14 -20.90 24.00 -25.67
CA SER A 14 -20.44 22.69 -26.11
C SER A 14 -20.73 21.64 -25.04
N ALA A 15 -21.86 20.94 -25.19
CA ALA A 15 -22.16 19.71 -24.48
C ALA A 15 -21.38 18.54 -25.12
N LEU A 16 -20.36 18.03 -24.42
CA LEU A 16 -19.72 16.76 -24.78
C LEU A 16 -20.61 15.61 -24.33
N ALA A 17 -21.18 14.89 -25.30
CA ALA A 17 -21.96 13.68 -25.07
C ALA A 17 -21.04 12.51 -24.70
N LEU A 18 -21.31 11.88 -23.54
CA LEU A 18 -20.77 10.57 -23.21
C LEU A 18 -21.49 9.52 -24.06
N SER A 19 -20.77 8.89 -24.99
CA SER A 19 -21.22 7.68 -25.68
C SER A 19 -21.11 6.49 -24.73
N ALA A 20 -22.25 5.86 -24.42
CA ALA A 20 -22.34 4.60 -23.71
C ALA A 20 -22.45 3.45 -24.72
N CYS A 21 -21.46 2.57 -24.77
CA CYS A 21 -21.63 1.26 -25.41
C CYS A 21 -22.35 0.31 -24.45
N ARG A 22 -23.64 0.11 -24.71
CA ARG A 22 -24.49 -0.96 -24.16
C ARG A 22 -24.34 -2.18 -25.07
N ASN A 23 -23.95 -3.34 -24.54
CA ASN A 23 -24.05 -4.61 -25.27
C ASN A 23 -25.24 -5.42 -24.72
N PRO A 24 -26.38 -5.50 -25.42
CA PRO A 24 -27.46 -6.42 -25.10
C PRO A 24 -27.39 -7.65 -26.03
N GLY A 25 -27.23 -8.83 -25.42
CA GLY A 25 -27.74 -10.10 -25.96
C GLY A 25 -27.08 -10.63 -27.24
N GLY A 26 -26.14 -11.57 -27.07
CA GLY A 26 -25.84 -12.61 -28.04
C GLY A 26 -26.00 -13.95 -27.35
N GLY A 27 -27.16 -14.57 -27.52
CA GLY A 27 -27.47 -15.90 -27.01
C GLY A 27 -27.50 -16.89 -28.16
N ASP A 28 -26.67 -17.92 -28.04
CA ASP A 28 -26.66 -19.10 -28.89
C ASP A 28 -26.24 -20.28 -28.01
N GLY A 29 -27.26 -20.93 -27.47
CA GLY A 29 -27.14 -22.14 -26.69
C GLY A 29 -27.02 -23.37 -27.58
N PHE A 30 -26.20 -24.32 -27.13
CA PHE A 30 -26.31 -25.74 -27.45
C PHE A 30 -26.31 -26.51 -26.13
N GLY A 31 -27.32 -27.38 -25.95
CA GLY A 31 -27.55 -28.21 -24.76
C GLY A 31 -26.50 -29.31 -24.56
N ALA A 32 -26.59 -30.20 -23.58
CA ALA A 32 -27.73 -30.58 -22.76
C ALA A 32 -27.27 -31.31 -21.46
N ASP A 33 -28.22 -31.39 -20.54
CA ASP A 33 -28.54 -32.45 -19.58
C ASP A 33 -27.47 -33.20 -18.75
N GLY A 34 -27.69 -33.19 -17.42
CA GLY A 34 -26.94 -33.97 -16.44
C GLY A 34 -27.40 -33.69 -15.02
N ALA A 35 -28.58 -34.20 -14.66
CA ALA A 35 -29.11 -34.16 -13.31
C ALA A 35 -28.26 -35.01 -12.34
N TYR A 36 -27.83 -34.41 -11.22
CA TYR A 36 -27.55 -35.13 -9.97
C TYR A 36 -28.22 -34.37 -8.82
N GLY A 37 -29.13 -35.06 -8.14
CA GLY A 37 -29.85 -34.54 -6.99
C GLY A 37 -29.05 -34.64 -5.68
N ALA A 38 -29.52 -33.83 -4.73
CA ALA A 38 -29.62 -34.05 -3.29
C ALA A 38 -28.40 -34.55 -2.48
N ASN A 39 -28.11 -33.74 -1.45
CA ASN A 39 -27.39 -33.98 -0.19
C ASN A 39 -25.86 -34.03 -0.20
N GLY A 40 -25.26 -32.94 0.31
CA GLY A 40 -23.92 -32.99 0.90
C GLY A 40 -23.22 -31.65 1.08
N ALA A 41 -22.90 -31.35 2.35
CA ALA A 41 -21.71 -30.63 2.81
C ALA A 41 -21.74 -29.09 2.96
N ASN A 42 -21.36 -28.71 4.20
CA ASN A 42 -20.77 -27.45 4.64
C ASN A 42 -20.21 -26.56 3.52
N GLY A 43 -20.63 -25.30 3.54
CA GLY A 43 -20.27 -24.27 2.58
C GLY A 43 -18.76 -24.11 2.41
N ALA A 44 -18.26 -24.59 1.27
CA ALA A 44 -16.94 -24.33 0.75
C ALA A 44 -17.06 -23.67 -0.63
N ASN A 45 -16.17 -22.71 -0.88
CA ASN A 45 -15.64 -22.35 -2.19
C ASN A 45 -16.63 -21.86 -3.26
N GLY A 46 -16.92 -20.56 -3.21
CA GLY A 46 -17.23 -19.79 -4.42
C GLY A 46 -15.93 -19.42 -5.14
N ILE A 47 -15.58 -20.19 -6.17
CA ILE A 47 -14.49 -19.86 -7.10
C ILE A 47 -15.08 -18.92 -8.14
N GLY A 48 -14.68 -17.65 -8.11
CA GLY A 48 -15.15 -16.62 -9.03
C GLY A 48 -14.26 -15.38 -9.00
N GLN A 49 -13.31 -15.36 -9.94
CA GLN A 49 -12.57 -14.20 -10.45
C GLN A 49 -11.34 -13.72 -9.64
N ASP A 50 -10.14 -14.12 -10.11
CA ASP A 50 -8.80 -13.63 -9.77
C ASP A 50 -8.39 -13.57 -8.27
N GLY A 51 -8.36 -14.73 -7.61
CA GLY A 51 -7.94 -14.86 -6.21
C GLY A 51 -6.49 -15.36 -6.04
N ILE A 52 -5.52 -14.45 -6.01
CA ILE A 52 -4.15 -14.76 -5.54
C ILE A 52 -4.16 -14.76 -4.00
N ALA A 53 -4.14 -15.95 -3.39
CA ALA A 53 -3.70 -16.23 -2.02
C ALA A 53 -4.13 -15.27 -0.88
N SER A 54 -5.41 -14.92 -0.76
CA SER A 54 -5.93 -14.09 0.35
C SER A 54 -5.93 -14.78 1.74
N GLY A 55 -5.54 -16.06 1.83
CA GLY A 55 -5.64 -16.84 3.07
C GLY A 55 -4.69 -16.41 4.20
N ALA A 56 -3.50 -15.88 3.86
CA ALA A 56 -2.47 -15.53 4.86
C ALA A 56 -2.38 -14.02 5.14
N LEU A 57 -2.74 -13.17 4.16
CA LEU A 57 -2.71 -11.70 4.31
C LEU A 57 -4.02 -11.14 4.85
N GLY A 58 -5.11 -11.91 4.75
CA GLY A 58 -6.47 -11.48 5.07
C GLY A 58 -7.08 -10.56 4.01
N ASP A 59 -8.32 -10.15 4.26
CA ASP A 59 -9.08 -9.22 3.40
C ASP A 59 -8.62 -7.77 3.64
N PRO A 60 -8.29 -6.98 2.60
CA PRO A 60 -8.04 -5.55 2.71
C PRO A 60 -9.15 -4.72 3.36
N SER A 61 -10.38 -5.23 3.43
CA SER A 61 -11.52 -4.56 4.08
C SER A 61 -11.56 -4.79 5.59
N ASN A 62 -10.80 -5.77 6.10
CA ASN A 62 -10.75 -6.08 7.53
C ASN A 62 -9.67 -5.21 8.22
N PRO A 63 -10.05 -4.31 9.15
CA PRO A 63 -9.10 -3.43 9.82
C PRO A 63 -8.00 -4.14 10.62
N ALA A 64 -8.15 -5.43 10.97
CA ALA A 64 -7.15 -6.21 11.69
C ALA A 64 -6.22 -7.04 10.77
N SER A 65 -6.40 -6.96 9.45
CA SER A 65 -5.62 -7.75 8.50
C SER A 65 -4.29 -7.11 8.15
N ILE A 66 -3.35 -7.97 7.73
CA ILE A 66 -2.05 -7.53 7.19
C ILE A 66 -2.25 -6.75 5.90
N ALA A 67 -3.20 -7.17 5.07
CA ALA A 67 -3.54 -6.47 3.83
C ALA A 67 -4.03 -5.04 4.08
N TYR A 68 -4.89 -4.81 5.08
CA TYR A 68 -5.35 -3.48 5.47
C TYR A 68 -4.18 -2.59 5.94
N PHE A 69 -3.27 -3.14 6.76
CA PHE A 69 -2.09 -2.41 7.20
C PHE A 69 -1.25 -1.94 6.01
N ASN A 70 -0.93 -2.84 5.06
CA ASN A 70 -0.06 -2.51 3.94
C ASN A 70 -0.70 -1.51 2.96
N GLN A 71 -2.00 -1.62 2.71
CA GLN A 71 -2.68 -0.85 1.66
C GLN A 71 -3.31 0.44 2.18
N THR A 72 -3.88 0.42 3.39
CA THR A 72 -4.67 1.53 3.92
C THR A 72 -3.87 2.36 4.93
N VAL A 73 -3.12 1.71 5.82
CA VAL A 73 -2.27 2.43 6.80
C VAL A 73 -0.97 2.90 6.16
N GLY A 74 -0.39 2.05 5.30
CA GLY A 74 0.91 2.26 4.67
C GLY A 74 2.03 1.64 5.50
N ASP A 75 2.77 0.73 4.88
CA ASP A 75 3.86 -0.04 5.51
C ASP A 75 5.20 0.69 5.52
N ARG A 76 5.38 1.74 4.71
CA ARG A 76 6.68 2.34 4.42
C ARG A 76 6.73 3.83 4.71
N VAL A 77 7.92 4.29 5.06
CA VAL A 77 8.26 5.71 5.11
C VAL A 77 9.52 6.00 4.30
N LEU A 78 9.59 7.18 3.71
CA LEU A 78 10.71 7.61 2.88
C LEU A 78 11.62 8.58 3.61
N PHE A 79 12.87 8.65 3.16
CA PHE A 79 13.90 9.53 3.69
C PHE A 79 14.53 10.39 2.60
N VAL A 80 14.92 11.59 3.02
CA VAL A 80 15.75 12.48 2.20
C VAL A 80 17.15 11.86 2.02
N VAL A 81 17.83 12.26 0.94
CA VAL A 81 19.22 11.87 0.67
C VAL A 81 20.09 12.07 1.91
N ASP A 82 20.91 11.06 2.19
CA ASP A 82 21.86 11.02 3.31
C ASP A 82 21.29 11.26 4.72
N GLN A 83 19.97 11.17 4.89
CA GLN A 83 19.30 11.45 6.17
C GLN A 83 18.61 10.22 6.77
N SER A 84 18.51 10.26 8.10
CA SER A 84 17.71 9.33 8.92
C SER A 84 16.66 10.07 9.76
N THR A 85 16.47 11.36 9.52
CA THR A 85 15.44 12.19 10.16
C THR A 85 14.09 11.92 9.51
N LEU A 86 13.05 11.77 10.33
CA LEU A 86 11.67 11.57 9.86
C LEU A 86 11.06 12.90 9.40
N THR A 87 10.55 12.92 8.17
CA THR A 87 9.75 14.04 7.64
C THR A 87 8.37 14.08 8.30
N GLU A 88 7.64 15.19 8.16
CA GLU A 88 6.26 15.28 8.67
C GLU A 88 5.32 14.28 8.00
N GLU A 89 5.53 13.99 6.71
CA GLU A 89 4.81 12.94 5.99
C GLU A 89 5.08 11.56 6.60
N ALA A 90 6.36 11.22 6.83
CA ALA A 90 6.74 9.97 7.49
C ALA A 90 6.11 9.85 8.89
N LYS A 91 6.14 10.94 9.67
CA LYS A 91 5.50 10.98 10.99
C LYS A 91 3.98 10.76 10.91
N GLY A 92 3.33 11.29 9.87
CA GLY A 92 1.90 11.06 9.59
C GLY A 92 1.58 9.58 9.41
N ILE A 93 2.33 8.89 8.54
CA ILE A 93 2.20 7.45 8.31
C ILE A 93 2.46 6.67 9.61
N LEU A 94 3.54 6.99 10.32
CA LEU A 94 3.89 6.31 11.57
C LEU A 94 2.87 6.53 12.69
N ASN A 95 2.16 7.66 12.70
CA ASN A 95 1.03 7.86 13.63
C ASN A 95 -0.10 6.85 13.32
N GLY A 96 -0.41 6.64 12.04
CA GLY A 96 -1.37 5.62 11.61
C GLY A 96 -0.92 4.21 11.99
N GLN A 97 0.36 3.89 11.75
CA GLN A 97 0.94 2.60 12.16
C GLN A 97 0.85 2.39 13.67
N ALA A 98 1.18 3.39 14.48
CA ALA A 98 1.11 3.29 15.94
C ALA A 98 -0.34 3.08 16.44
N GLN A 99 -1.31 3.79 15.86
CA GLN A 99 -2.73 3.60 16.18
C GLN A 99 -3.19 2.18 15.83
N TRP A 100 -2.80 1.68 14.67
CA TRP A 100 -3.14 0.33 14.23
C TRP A 100 -2.51 -0.73 15.15
N LEU A 101 -1.24 -0.57 15.54
CA LEU A 101 -0.54 -1.50 16.45
C LEU A 101 -1.07 -1.46 17.88
N ALA A 102 -1.67 -0.35 18.29
CA ALA A 102 -2.39 -0.25 19.56
C ALA A 102 -3.72 -1.02 19.52
N ALA A 103 -4.44 -0.96 18.40
CA ALA A 103 -5.69 -1.71 18.19
C ALA A 103 -5.46 -3.22 17.98
N ASN A 104 -4.28 -3.61 17.51
CA ASN A 104 -3.93 -5.00 17.21
C ASN A 104 -2.69 -5.44 18.03
N PRO A 105 -2.85 -5.74 19.34
CA PRO A 105 -1.74 -5.99 20.24
C PRO A 105 -0.97 -7.29 19.96
N ASP A 106 -1.59 -8.25 19.26
CA ASP A 106 -1.01 -9.58 18.98
C ASP A 106 0.11 -9.54 17.94
N TYR A 107 0.21 -8.47 17.15
CA TYR A 107 1.27 -8.34 16.16
C TYR A 107 2.57 -7.81 16.78
N ALA A 108 3.69 -8.43 16.46
CA ALA A 108 5.00 -7.80 16.55
C ALA A 108 5.36 -7.18 15.20
N ILE A 109 6.39 -6.35 15.17
CA ILE A 109 6.91 -5.76 13.93
C ILE A 109 8.42 -5.88 13.82
N ILE A 110 8.87 -5.97 12.57
CA ILE A 110 10.26 -5.82 12.17
C ILE A 110 10.33 -4.55 11.32
N VAL A 111 11.20 -3.63 11.68
CA VAL A 111 11.46 -2.42 10.90
C VAL A 111 12.72 -2.64 10.09
N GLU A 112 12.56 -2.69 8.77
CA GLU A 112 13.64 -2.89 7.81
C GLU A 112 14.14 -1.55 7.28
N GLY A 113 15.41 -1.23 7.52
CA GLY A 113 16.05 -0.02 7.03
C GLY A 113 16.79 -0.23 5.72
N HIS A 114 16.56 0.66 4.75
CA HIS A 114 17.15 0.62 3.42
C HIS A 114 17.84 1.93 3.04
N ALA A 115 18.77 1.85 2.10
CA ALA A 115 19.43 2.96 1.46
C ALA A 115 19.47 2.78 -0.06
N ASP A 116 19.74 3.87 -0.78
CA ASP A 116 19.96 3.82 -2.23
C ASP A 116 21.36 3.29 -2.56
N GLU A 117 21.67 3.15 -3.85
CA GLU A 117 22.90 2.49 -4.30
C GLU A 117 24.18 3.31 -4.07
N GLN A 118 24.04 4.60 -3.76
CA GLN A 118 25.14 5.56 -3.71
C GLN A 118 26.00 5.35 -2.46
N GLY A 119 27.33 5.47 -2.62
CA GLY A 119 28.28 5.31 -1.51
C GLY A 119 28.66 3.85 -1.22
N THR A 120 29.44 3.65 -0.15
CA THR A 120 29.99 2.32 0.19
C THR A 120 28.94 1.41 0.80
N ARG A 121 29.21 0.09 0.78
CA ARG A 121 28.33 -0.91 1.39
C ARG A 121 28.15 -0.67 2.89
N ASP A 122 29.25 -0.55 3.63
CA ASP A 122 29.23 -0.42 5.10
C ASP A 122 28.58 0.89 5.56
N TYR A 123 28.77 1.96 4.78
CA TYR A 123 28.09 3.23 5.00
C TYR A 123 26.57 3.05 4.92
N ASN A 124 26.08 2.42 3.85
CA ASN A 124 24.66 2.18 3.64
C ASN A 124 24.07 1.20 4.65
N MET A 125 24.84 0.20 5.09
CA MET A 125 24.42 -0.69 6.17
C MET A 125 24.16 0.09 7.46
N SER A 126 25.07 1.01 7.80
CA SER A 126 24.94 1.89 8.96
C SER A 126 23.80 2.90 8.82
N LEU A 127 23.64 3.51 7.63
CA LEU A 127 22.56 4.47 7.35
C LEU A 127 21.18 3.80 7.41
N GLY A 128 21.04 2.60 6.83
CA GLY A 128 19.82 1.79 6.96
C GLY A 128 19.50 1.47 8.41
N GLY A 129 20.50 1.12 9.22
CA GLY A 129 20.33 0.88 10.66
C GLY A 129 19.78 2.10 11.39
N ARG A 130 20.37 3.28 11.16
CA ARG A 130 19.87 4.55 11.75
C ARG A 130 18.43 4.87 11.34
N ARG A 131 18.05 4.59 10.08
CA ARG A 131 16.67 4.78 9.60
C ARG A 131 15.68 3.86 10.32
N ALA A 132 16.03 2.60 10.48
CA ALA A 132 15.21 1.64 11.22
C ALA A 132 15.06 2.06 12.70
N ASP A 133 16.15 2.51 13.32
CA ASP A 133 16.13 2.99 14.71
C ASP A 133 15.30 4.28 14.87
N SER A 134 15.37 5.22 13.92
CA SER A 134 14.52 6.42 13.92
C SER A 134 13.03 6.06 13.93
N VAL A 135 12.62 5.12 13.08
CA VAL A 135 11.23 4.62 13.04
C VAL A 135 10.85 3.93 14.34
N LYS A 136 11.70 3.02 14.84
CA LYS A 136 11.47 2.33 16.12
C LYS A 136 11.29 3.32 17.27
N ASN A 137 12.20 4.27 17.42
CA ASN A 137 12.16 5.27 18.49
C ASN A 137 10.90 6.14 18.38
N TYR A 138 10.49 6.49 17.17
CA TYR A 138 9.25 7.23 16.96
C TYR A 138 8.01 6.41 17.37
N LEU A 139 7.90 5.15 16.94
CA LEU A 139 6.78 4.28 17.33
C LEU A 139 6.72 4.05 18.85
N ILE A 140 7.87 3.91 19.51
CA ILE A 140 7.96 3.84 20.98
C ILE A 140 7.44 5.13 21.61
N SER A 141 7.81 6.29 21.08
CA SER A 141 7.31 7.59 21.57
C SER A 141 5.79 7.74 21.41
N LYS A 142 5.17 6.94 20.53
CA LYS A 142 3.71 6.86 20.33
C LYS A 142 3.03 5.77 21.16
N GLY A 143 3.76 5.07 22.01
CA GLY A 143 3.23 4.09 22.96
C GLY A 143 3.31 2.63 22.48
N VAL A 144 3.94 2.34 21.34
CA VAL A 144 4.19 0.95 20.94
C VAL A 144 5.30 0.38 21.83
N SER A 145 5.05 -0.77 22.48
CA SER A 145 6.06 -1.42 23.32
C SER A 145 7.31 -1.77 22.52
N GLY A 146 8.48 -1.32 22.98
CA GLY A 146 9.76 -1.61 22.32
C GLY A 146 10.09 -3.11 22.23
N ALA A 147 9.50 -3.95 23.09
CA ALA A 147 9.62 -5.41 23.03
C ALA A 147 8.92 -6.01 21.79
N ARG A 148 7.95 -5.30 21.22
CA ARG A 148 7.24 -5.69 19.98
C ARG A 148 7.97 -5.22 18.72
N ILE A 149 9.08 -4.50 18.84
CA ILE A 149 9.76 -3.86 17.70
C ILE A 149 11.21 -4.34 17.59
N GLN A 150 11.47 -5.11 16.53
CA GLN A 150 12.82 -5.44 16.09
C GLN A 150 13.24 -4.51 14.93
N THR A 151 14.54 -4.28 14.79
CA THR A 151 15.12 -3.53 13.67
C THR A 151 16.10 -4.41 12.91
N VAL A 152 16.07 -4.31 11.59
CA VAL A 152 17.01 -4.97 10.67
C VAL A 152 17.42 -3.94 9.63
N THR A 153 18.66 -4.02 9.14
CA THR A 153 19.14 -3.19 8.03
C THR A 153 19.57 -4.06 6.88
N TYR A 154 19.17 -3.68 5.67
CA TYR A 154 19.65 -4.26 4.43
C TYR A 154 20.58 -3.31 3.67
N GLY A 155 20.78 -2.08 4.18
CA GLY A 155 21.49 -1.03 3.46
C GLY A 155 20.99 -0.93 2.01
N LYS A 156 21.91 -1.11 1.06
CA LYS A 156 21.62 -1.06 -0.38
C LYS A 156 21.41 -2.44 -1.05
N GLU A 157 21.38 -3.52 -0.28
CA GLU A 157 21.38 -4.89 -0.80
C GLU A 157 19.99 -5.37 -1.27
N ARG A 158 18.92 -4.63 -0.95
CA ARG A 158 17.53 -4.95 -1.33
C ARG A 158 16.81 -3.74 -1.95
N PRO A 159 17.23 -3.29 -3.16
CA PRO A 159 16.56 -2.20 -3.86
C PRO A 159 15.18 -2.65 -4.37
N ILE A 160 14.22 -1.72 -4.38
CA ILE A 160 12.91 -1.92 -5.03
C ILE A 160 12.90 -1.39 -6.45
N ALA A 161 13.67 -0.34 -6.71
CA ALA A 161 13.83 0.26 -8.02
C ALA A 161 15.29 0.16 -8.45
N ILE A 162 15.54 -0.42 -9.63
CA ILE A 162 16.89 -0.65 -10.15
C ILE A 162 17.12 0.30 -11.32
N CYS A 163 17.61 1.49 -11.01
CA CYS A 163 18.14 2.44 -11.98
C CYS A 163 19.05 3.46 -11.30
N SER A 164 19.95 4.06 -12.07
CA SER A 164 20.90 5.06 -11.57
C SER A 164 20.38 6.49 -11.78
N ASP A 165 19.21 6.76 -11.21
CA ASP A 165 18.57 8.07 -11.26
C ASP A 165 17.79 8.36 -9.96
N GLU A 166 17.58 9.64 -9.68
CA GLU A 166 16.95 10.12 -8.45
C GLU A 166 15.52 9.58 -8.27
N SER A 167 14.84 9.32 -9.39
CA SER A 167 13.53 8.66 -9.42
C SER A 167 13.54 7.26 -8.79
N CYS A 168 14.64 6.50 -8.90
CA CYS A 168 14.82 5.21 -8.21
C CYS A 168 15.40 5.38 -6.81
N TYR A 169 16.34 6.31 -6.63
CA TYR A 169 17.01 6.51 -5.33
C TYR A 169 16.02 6.91 -4.25
N SER A 170 15.11 7.83 -4.55
CA SER A 170 14.06 8.27 -3.63
C SER A 170 13.16 7.13 -3.14
N GLN A 171 12.86 6.15 -4.00
CA GLN A 171 12.09 4.96 -3.63
C GLN A 171 12.88 3.98 -2.74
N ASN A 172 14.19 3.88 -2.97
CA ASN A 172 15.06 2.98 -2.22
C ASN A 172 15.43 3.51 -0.82
N ARG A 173 15.42 4.83 -0.62
CA ARG A 173 15.62 5.47 0.70
C ARG A 173 14.39 5.35 1.59
N ARG A 174 14.20 4.17 2.17
CA ARG A 174 12.99 3.86 2.95
C ARG A 174 13.28 3.09 4.23
N ALA A 175 12.28 3.06 5.10
CA ALA A 175 12.11 2.01 6.08
C ALA A 175 10.76 1.33 5.88
N VAL A 176 10.70 0.02 6.04
CA VAL A 176 9.49 -0.80 5.88
C VAL A 176 9.15 -1.47 7.20
N THR A 177 7.90 -1.31 7.63
CA THR A 177 7.35 -2.00 8.78
C THR A 177 6.72 -3.30 8.32
N VAL A 178 7.32 -4.42 8.68
CA VAL A 178 6.81 -5.77 8.38
C VAL A 178 6.12 -6.32 9.61
N LEU A 179 4.86 -6.73 9.46
CA LEU A 179 4.12 -7.41 10.52
C LEU A 179 4.68 -8.82 10.72
N SER A 180 5.00 -9.16 11.95
CA SER A 180 5.34 -10.50 12.39
C SER A 180 4.24 -10.97 13.34
N MET A 181 3.61 -12.10 13.03
CA MET A 181 2.69 -12.71 14.00
C MET A 181 3.53 -13.16 15.19
N GLY A 182 3.40 -12.44 16.30
CA GLY A 182 4.00 -12.88 17.55
C GLY A 182 3.30 -14.16 17.94
N SER A 183 4.04 -15.27 17.99
CA SER A 183 3.67 -16.40 18.85
C SER A 183 3.76 -15.93 20.31
N GLY A 184 2.80 -15.09 20.72
CA GLY A 184 2.56 -14.75 22.10
C GLY A 184 2.04 -15.97 22.82
N ALA A 185 2.78 -16.38 23.85
CA ALA A 185 2.61 -17.59 24.66
C ALA A 185 1.19 -17.80 25.21
#